data_AF-A0A1W1IJK9-F1
#
_entry.id   AF-A0A1W1IJK9-F1
#
_cell.length_a   1.000
_cell.length_b   1.000
_cell.length_c   1.000
_cell.angle_alpha   90.00
_cell.angle_beta   90.00
_cell.angle_gamma   90.00
#
_symmetry.space_group_name_H-M   'P 1'
#
loop_
_entity.id
_entity.type
_entity.pdbx_description
1 polymer ?
#
loop_
_entity_poly.entity_id
_entity_poly.type
_entity_poly.pdbx_seq_one_letter_code
_entity_poly.pdbx_strand_id
1 'polypeptide(L)'
;MSKSFEPLIKKNKNSLLEKNVSIKGTNEFDRTPLRPIITPSKIDRPSEQKIEQQSQEKSIPDNFFKATKTAKLSPDVLLRLNTLKPFIEELEETDKSTVNDMMQMLIECYVNTRLTTRQREGYNQMYAHLFEHSKK
;
A
#
# COMPACT_ATOMS: atom_id res chain seq x y z
N MET A 1 -16.72 -70.17 30.93
CA MET A 1 -15.76 -69.30 31.65
C MET A 1 -15.03 -68.42 30.64
N SER A 2 -15.64 -67.33 30.18
CA SER A 2 -15.00 -66.35 29.29
C SER A 2 -14.23 -65.35 30.13
N LYS A 3 -12.89 -65.44 30.17
CA LYS A 3 -12.06 -64.40 30.79
C LYS A 3 -12.07 -63.18 29.87
N SER A 4 -12.65 -62.07 30.35
CA SER A 4 -12.58 -60.78 29.68
C SER A 4 -11.14 -60.29 29.65
N PHE A 5 -10.66 -59.87 28.48
CA PHE A 5 -9.31 -59.35 28.31
C PHE A 5 -9.29 -57.85 28.65
N GLU A 6 -8.59 -57.49 29.72
CA GLU A 6 -8.29 -56.10 30.05
C GLU A 6 -6.83 -55.78 29.72
N PRO A 7 -6.55 -54.62 29.11
CA PRO A 7 -5.19 -54.22 28.78
C PRO A 7 -4.37 -53.91 30.04
N LEU A 8 -3.11 -54.38 30.06
CA LEU A 8 -2.18 -54.19 31.18
C LEU A 8 -1.83 -52.71 31.45
N ILE A 9 -1.93 -51.83 30.45
CA ILE A 9 -1.53 -50.42 30.57
C ILE A 9 -2.76 -49.57 30.87
N LYS A 10 -2.91 -49.17 32.14
CA LYS A 10 -3.92 -48.17 32.55
C LYS A 10 -3.36 -46.78 32.26
N LYS A 11 -4.12 -45.96 31.52
CA LYS A 11 -3.74 -44.58 31.17
C LYS A 11 -3.59 -43.74 32.45
N ASN A 12 -2.37 -43.62 32.96
CA ASN A 12 -2.06 -42.61 33.96
C ASN A 12 -2.10 -41.23 33.29
N LYS A 13 -2.76 -40.28 33.94
CA LYS A 13 -2.89 -38.90 33.45
C LYS A 13 -1.49 -38.32 33.24
N ASN A 14 -1.22 -37.81 32.04
CA ASN A 14 0.06 -37.22 31.66
C ASN A 14 0.46 -36.14 32.67
N SER A 15 1.66 -36.25 33.25
CA SER A 15 2.27 -35.27 34.17
C SER A 15 3.12 -34.23 33.42
N LEU A 16 2.78 -33.92 32.16
CA LEU A 16 3.45 -32.87 31.42
C LEU A 16 2.64 -31.59 31.61
N LEU A 17 3.21 -30.64 32.34
CA LEU A 17 2.65 -29.29 32.47
C LEU A 17 2.68 -28.63 31.09
N GLU A 18 1.50 -28.42 30.51
CA GLU A 18 1.34 -27.70 29.25
C GLU A 18 1.78 -26.24 29.43
N LYS A 19 2.95 -25.89 28.90
CA LYS A 19 3.37 -24.49 28.78
C LYS A 19 2.72 -23.91 27.54
N ASN A 20 1.70 -23.08 27.75
CA ASN A 20 1.12 -22.26 26.70
C ASN A 20 2.12 -21.17 26.30
N VAL A 21 2.71 -21.30 25.11
CA VAL A 21 3.59 -20.28 24.53
C VAL A 21 2.79 -19.48 23.52
N SER A 22 2.76 -18.15 23.68
CA SER A 22 2.15 -17.26 22.69
C SER A 22 3.13 -17.03 21.54
N ILE A 23 2.83 -17.62 20.38
CA ILE A 23 3.61 -17.42 19.16
C ILE A 23 2.92 -16.29 18.38
N LYS A 24 3.62 -15.17 18.19
CA LYS A 24 3.14 -14.05 17.39
C LYS A 24 3.29 -14.40 15.90
N GLY A 25 2.27 -14.17 15.08
CA GLY A 25 2.30 -14.37 13.62
C GLY A 25 1.70 -15.68 13.09
N THR A 26 1.02 -16.49 13.91
CA THR A 26 0.41 -17.76 13.47
C THR A 26 -0.84 -17.59 12.58
N ASN A 27 -1.47 -16.40 12.62
CA ASN A 27 -2.69 -16.08 11.87
C ASN A 27 -2.44 -15.11 10.71
N GLU A 28 -1.18 -14.83 10.35
CA GLU A 28 -0.84 -13.86 9.29
C GLU A 28 -0.83 -14.49 7.87
N PHE A 29 -1.26 -15.75 7.75
CA PHE A 29 -1.40 -16.44 6.45
C PHE A 29 -2.75 -16.24 5.77
N ASP A 30 -3.59 -15.34 6.29
CA ASP A 30 -4.85 -14.97 5.62
C ASP A 30 -4.54 -14.27 4.29
N ARG A 31 -4.56 -15.06 3.21
CA ARG A 31 -4.79 -14.56 1.87
C ARG A 31 -6.21 -13.99 1.85
N THR A 32 -6.35 -12.73 2.22
CA THR A 32 -7.58 -11.99 1.95
C THR A 32 -7.76 -11.95 0.43
N PRO A 33 -8.86 -12.47 -0.14
CA PRO A 33 -9.20 -12.16 -1.52
C PRO A 33 -9.43 -10.64 -1.62
N LEU A 34 -8.81 -10.02 -2.62
CA LEU A 34 -8.81 -8.58 -2.90
C LEU A 34 -10.20 -7.99 -3.27
N ARG A 35 -11.33 -8.62 -2.89
CA ARG A 35 -12.67 -8.06 -3.06
C ARG A 35 -13.60 -8.46 -1.90
N PRO A 36 -14.27 -7.51 -1.23
CA PRO A 36 -15.34 -7.86 -0.31
C PRO A 36 -16.58 -8.30 -1.09
N ILE A 37 -17.12 -9.49 -0.78
CA ILE A 37 -18.52 -9.81 -1.07
C ILE A 37 -19.34 -9.05 -0.03
N ILE A 38 -20.19 -8.13 -0.49
CA ILE A 38 -21.05 -7.30 0.35
C ILE A 38 -22.14 -8.20 0.95
N THR A 39 -22.14 -8.36 2.27
CA THR A 39 -23.32 -8.79 3.03
C THR A 39 -23.51 -7.83 4.21
N PRO A 40 -24.70 -7.24 4.39
CA PRO A 40 -24.91 -6.27 5.47
C PRO A 40 -25.30 -7.00 6.75
N SER A 41 -24.43 -6.96 7.77
CA SER A 41 -24.85 -7.25 9.14
C SER A 41 -24.18 -6.28 10.11
N LYS A 42 -25.05 -5.57 10.84
CA LYS A 42 -24.84 -4.54 11.84
C LYS A 42 -23.80 -4.95 12.89
N ILE A 43 -22.84 -4.06 13.19
CA ILE A 43 -22.07 -4.10 14.45
C ILE A 43 -21.81 -2.66 14.92
N ASP A 44 -22.21 -2.41 16.17
CA ASP A 44 -22.02 -1.21 16.97
C ASP A 44 -20.53 -0.88 17.20
N ARG A 45 -20.17 0.41 17.16
CA ARG A 45 -18.80 0.90 17.37
C ARG A 45 -18.60 1.40 18.81
N PRO A 46 -17.60 0.92 19.56
CA PRO A 46 -17.03 1.66 20.68
C PRO A 46 -16.00 2.69 20.18
N SER A 47 -15.98 3.84 20.83
CA SER A 47 -15.18 5.04 20.54
C SER A 47 -13.67 4.83 20.50
N GLU A 48 -13.03 5.26 19.42
CA GLU A 48 -11.57 5.33 19.27
C GLU A 48 -10.99 6.51 20.05
N GLN A 49 -10.01 6.20 20.91
CA GLN A 49 -9.17 7.17 21.59
C GLN A 49 -8.21 7.80 20.58
N LYS A 50 -8.28 9.13 20.48
CA LYS A 50 -7.47 9.96 19.59
C LYS A 50 -6.03 10.01 20.12
N ILE A 51 -5.14 9.18 19.56
CA ILE A 51 -3.69 9.32 19.76
C ILE A 51 -3.22 10.40 18.79
N GLU A 52 -2.99 11.60 19.31
CA GLU A 52 -2.40 12.71 18.56
C GLU A 52 -0.89 12.42 18.34
N GLN A 53 -0.59 11.75 17.23
CA GLN A 53 0.77 11.71 16.71
C GLN A 53 1.10 13.09 16.16
N GLN A 54 1.86 13.87 16.93
CA GLN A 54 2.55 15.05 16.43
C GLN A 54 3.62 14.61 15.41
N SER A 55 3.22 14.47 14.15
CA SER A 55 4.15 14.40 13.04
C SER A 55 4.78 15.77 12.88
N GLN A 56 6.06 15.89 13.24
CA GLN A 56 6.88 17.02 12.81
C GLN A 56 6.96 16.98 11.28
N GLU A 57 6.08 17.71 10.61
CA GLU A 57 6.20 18.02 9.20
C GLU A 57 7.49 18.83 9.03
N LYS A 58 8.56 18.15 8.62
CA LYS A 58 9.68 18.83 7.97
C LYS A 58 9.08 19.46 6.72
N SER A 59 8.74 20.75 6.78
CA SER A 59 8.20 21.51 5.66
C SER A 59 9.15 21.32 4.48
N ILE A 60 8.71 20.55 3.49
CA ILE A 60 9.46 20.36 2.25
C ILE A 60 9.65 21.77 1.67
N PRO A 61 10.87 22.21 1.34
CA PRO A 61 11.04 23.54 0.80
C PRO A 61 10.26 23.64 -0.51
N ASP A 62 9.34 24.62 -0.62
CA ASP A 62 8.51 24.86 -1.81
C ASP A 62 9.32 24.93 -3.12
N ASN A 63 10.60 25.26 -3.01
CA ASN A 63 11.54 25.28 -4.14
C ASN A 63 11.74 23.92 -4.80
N PHE A 64 11.46 22.81 -4.11
CA PHE A 64 11.59 21.46 -4.68
C PHE A 64 10.61 21.24 -5.84
N PHE A 65 9.38 21.75 -5.72
CA PHE A 65 8.33 21.57 -6.72
C PHE A 65 8.39 22.61 -7.84
N LYS A 66 9.26 23.61 -7.72
CA LYS A 66 9.44 24.62 -8.77
C LYS A 66 10.23 24.03 -9.93
N ALA A 67 9.70 24.24 -11.14
CA ALA A 67 10.36 23.85 -12.38
C ALA A 67 11.68 24.62 -12.54
N THR A 68 12.76 24.03 -12.03
CA THR A 68 14.09 24.67 -12.01
C THR A 68 14.89 24.33 -13.28
N LYS A 69 14.57 23.21 -13.94
CA LYS A 69 15.24 22.77 -15.18
C LYS A 69 14.21 22.35 -16.23
N THR A 70 14.33 22.87 -17.44
CA THR A 70 13.51 22.46 -18.59
C THR A 70 14.05 21.17 -19.20
N ALA A 71 13.22 20.13 -19.28
CA ALA A 71 13.55 18.91 -20.03
C ALA A 71 13.34 19.14 -21.52
N LYS A 72 14.29 18.69 -22.36
CA LYS A 72 14.14 18.71 -23.82
C LYS A 72 13.37 17.46 -24.27
N LEU A 73 12.23 17.66 -24.92
CA LEU A 73 11.41 16.58 -25.50
C LEU A 73 11.59 16.54 -27.02
N SER A 74 11.46 15.37 -27.62
CA SER A 74 11.45 15.26 -29.09
C SER A 74 10.17 15.88 -29.67
N PRO A 75 10.20 16.33 -30.94
CA PRO A 75 9.02 16.94 -31.56
C PRO A 75 7.78 16.04 -31.56
N ASP A 76 7.94 14.73 -31.79
CA ASP A 76 6.83 13.76 -31.75
C ASP A 76 6.21 13.65 -30.35
N VAL A 77 7.04 13.58 -29.30
CA VAL A 77 6.55 13.50 -27.91
C VAL A 77 5.79 14.78 -27.53
N LEU A 78 6.32 15.94 -27.92
CA LEU A 78 5.65 17.21 -27.68
C LEU A 78 4.30 17.29 -28.42
N LEU A 79 4.26 16.83 -29.66
CA LEU A 79 3.01 16.77 -30.44
C LEU A 79 1.99 15.90 -29.73
N ARG A 80 2.37 14.70 -29.29
CA ARG A 80 1.47 13.78 -28.57
C ARG A 80 0.94 14.38 -27.27
N LEU A 81 1.79 15.04 -26.48
CA LEU A 81 1.37 15.71 -25.25
C LEU A 81 0.38 16.85 -25.54
N ASN A 82 0.66 17.68 -26.55
CA ASN A 82 -0.25 18.75 -26.95
C ASN A 82 -1.58 18.22 -27.49
N THR A 83 -1.57 17.10 -28.20
CA THR A 83 -2.81 16.45 -28.66
C THR A 83 -3.60 15.82 -27.52
N LEU A 84 -2.92 15.37 -26.46
CA LEU A 84 -3.57 14.76 -25.29
C LEU A 84 -4.21 15.82 -24.38
N LYS A 85 -3.61 17.01 -24.32
CA LYS A 85 -4.02 18.11 -23.45
C LYS A 85 -5.53 18.40 -23.40
N PRO A 86 -6.26 18.61 -24.52
CA PRO A 86 -7.70 18.93 -24.44
C PRO A 86 -8.53 17.81 -23.81
N PHE A 87 -8.14 16.55 -23.98
CA PHE A 87 -8.85 15.42 -23.38
C PHE A 87 -8.65 15.36 -21.86
N ILE A 88 -7.47 15.76 -21.38
CA ILE A 88 -7.20 15.84 -19.94
C ILE A 88 -8.00 16.98 -19.33
N GLU A 89 -7.99 18.16 -19.97
CA GLU A 89 -8.73 19.33 -19.49
C GLU A 89 -10.24 19.07 -19.43
N GLU A 90 -10.79 18.31 -20.39
CA GLU A 90 -12.19 17.88 -20.38
C GLU A 90 -12.49 16.87 -19.26
N LEU A 91 -11.60 15.90 -19.01
CA LEU A 91 -11.82 14.83 -18.02
C LEU A 91 -11.64 15.28 -16.57
N GLU A 92 -10.68 16.17 -16.31
CA GLU A 92 -10.37 16.64 -14.96
C GLU A 92 -11.12 17.94 -14.60
N GLU A 93 -11.92 18.49 -15.53
CA GLU A 93 -12.59 19.80 -15.40
C GLU A 93 -11.61 20.92 -15.01
N THR A 94 -10.34 20.79 -15.44
CA THR A 94 -9.29 21.78 -15.16
C THR A 94 -9.14 22.75 -16.31
N ASP A 95 -9.16 24.05 -16.03
CA ASP A 95 -9.02 25.09 -17.06
C ASP A 95 -7.67 25.08 -17.79
N LYS A 96 -6.60 24.62 -17.12
CA LYS A 96 -5.23 24.64 -17.66
C LYS A 96 -4.37 23.53 -17.06
N SER A 97 -4.12 22.47 -17.81
CA SER A 97 -3.13 21.46 -17.41
C SER A 97 -1.72 21.86 -17.91
N THR A 98 -0.73 21.91 -17.01
CA THR A 98 0.67 22.12 -17.41
C THR A 98 1.30 20.82 -17.88
N VAL A 99 2.43 20.92 -18.59
CA VAL A 99 3.20 19.72 -19.01
C VAL A 99 3.66 18.89 -17.80
N ASN A 100 3.98 19.54 -16.67
CA ASN A 100 4.36 18.83 -15.46
C ASN A 100 3.18 18.04 -14.87
N ASP A 101 1.98 18.63 -14.83
CA ASP A 101 0.78 17.96 -14.32
C ASP A 101 0.43 16.74 -15.19
N MET A 102 0.46 16.92 -16.52
CA MET A 102 0.23 15.82 -17.45
C MET A 102 1.26 14.69 -17.27
N MET A 103 2.54 15.03 -17.12
CA MET A 103 3.60 14.04 -16.90
C MET A 103 3.43 13.33 -15.55
N GLN A 104 3.07 14.05 -14.50
CA GLN A 104 2.81 13.48 -13.17
C GLN A 104 1.66 12.46 -13.25
N MET A 105 0.54 12.85 -13.84
CA MET A 105 -0.62 11.97 -14.06
C MET A 105 -0.25 10.72 -14.86
N LEU A 106 0.52 10.88 -15.95
CA LEU A 106 0.96 9.74 -16.78
C LEU A 106 1.89 8.80 -16.01
N ILE A 107 2.81 9.33 -15.20
CA ILE A 107 3.71 8.54 -14.35
C ILE A 107 2.91 7.76 -13.31
N GLU A 108 2.01 8.42 -12.60
CA GLU A 108 1.16 7.79 -11.58
C GLU A 108 0.27 6.71 -12.19
N CYS A 109 -0.35 6.99 -13.33
CA CYS A 109 -1.17 6.02 -14.05
C CYS A 109 -0.34 4.78 -14.43
N TYR A 110 0.89 4.96 -14.95
CA TYR A 110 1.75 3.83 -15.29
C TYR A 110 2.16 3.00 -14.06
N VAL A 111 2.56 3.66 -12.98
CA VAL A 111 2.95 3.02 -11.71
C VAL A 111 1.79 2.23 -11.10
N ASN A 112 0.58 2.77 -11.17
CA ASN A 112 -0.61 2.18 -10.57
C ASN A 112 -1.25 1.08 -11.42
N THR A 113 -1.13 1.17 -12.75
CA THR A 113 -1.81 0.22 -13.66
C THR A 113 -0.90 -0.87 -14.22
N ARG A 114 0.39 -0.59 -14.42
CA ARG A 114 1.31 -1.50 -15.12
C ARG A 114 2.34 -2.17 -14.23
N LEU A 115 2.74 -1.54 -13.11
CA LEU A 115 3.73 -2.15 -12.22
C LEU A 115 3.09 -3.19 -11.29
N THR A 116 3.79 -4.31 -11.11
CA THR A 116 3.47 -5.30 -10.07
C THR A 116 3.67 -4.70 -8.68
N THR A 117 3.04 -5.27 -7.65
CA THR A 117 3.18 -4.79 -6.25
C THR A 117 4.64 -4.62 -5.84
N ARG A 118 5.48 -5.62 -6.12
CA ARG A 118 6.92 -5.56 -5.80
C ARG A 118 7.65 -4.45 -6.55
N GLN A 119 7.34 -4.25 -7.84
CA GLN A 119 7.95 -3.17 -8.63
C GLN A 119 7.49 -1.79 -8.16
N ARG A 120 6.22 -1.65 -7.79
CA ARG A 120 5.66 -0.40 -7.25
C ARG A 120 6.30 -0.04 -5.91
N GLU A 121 6.42 -1.00 -4.99
CA GLU A 121 7.11 -0.81 -3.72
C GLU A 121 8.57 -0.40 -3.93
N GLY A 122 9.28 -1.07 -4.84
CA GLY A 122 10.65 -0.71 -5.20
C GLY A 122 10.76 0.71 -5.78
N TYR A 123 9.85 1.10 -6.67
CA TYR A 123 9.78 2.45 -7.21
C TYR A 123 9.55 3.49 -6.10
N ASN A 124 8.58 3.25 -5.21
CA ASN A 124 8.25 4.16 -4.11
C ASN A 124 9.41 4.34 -3.14
N GLN A 125 10.11 3.26 -2.78
CA GLN A 125 11.28 3.32 -1.91
C GLN A 125 12.44 4.09 -2.56
N MET A 126 12.69 3.85 -3.86
CA MET A 126 13.72 4.57 -4.61
C MET A 126 13.39 6.06 -4.73
N TYR A 127 12.15 6.41 -5.07
CA TYR A 127 11.71 7.79 -5.14
C TYR A 127 11.86 8.49 -3.79
N ALA A 128 11.41 7.86 -2.70
CA ALA A 128 11.57 8.42 -1.35
C ALA A 128 13.04 8.68 -0.99
N HIS A 129 13.94 7.75 -1.30
CA HIS A 129 15.37 7.93 -1.07
C HIS A 129 15.96 9.10 -1.88
N LEU A 130 15.66 9.17 -3.18
CA LEU A 130 16.12 10.27 -4.04
C LEU A 130 15.56 11.61 -3.61
N PHE A 131 14.28 11.63 -3.20
CA PHE A 131 13.60 12.81 -2.69
C PHE A 131 14.29 13.35 -1.43
N GLU A 132 14.59 12.50 -0.44
CA GLU A 132 15.34 12.93 0.76
C GLU A 132 16.72 13.48 0.42
N HIS A 133 17.42 12.88 -0.56
CA HIS A 133 18.73 13.38 -1.00
C HIS A 133 18.66 14.74 -1.72
N SER A 134 17.55 15.03 -2.39
CA SER A 134 17.33 16.26 -3.13
C SER A 134 16.86 17.46 -2.28
N LYS A 135 16.54 17.23 -1.00
CA LYS A 135 16.22 18.28 -0.02
C LYS A 135 17.44 18.98 0.57
N LYS A 136 18.65 18.47 0.30
CA LYS A 136 19.93 19.05 0.75
C LYS A 136 20.43 20.09 -0.24
#